data_AF-A0A948DPW6-F1
#
_entry.id   AF-A0A948DPW6-F1
#
_cell.length_a   1.000
_cell.length_b   1.000
_cell.length_c   1.000
_cell.angle_alpha   90.00
_cell.angle_beta   90.00
_cell.angle_gamma   90.00
#
_symmetry.space_group_name_H-M   'P 1'
#
loop_
_entity.id
_entity.type
_entity.pdbx_description
1 polymer ?
#
loop_
_entity_poly.entity_id
_entity_poly.type
_entity_poly.pdbx_seq_one_letter_code
_entity_poly.pdbx_strand_id
1 'polypeptide(L)'
;MPPLCETMHTGMMMATKSEKKPSFETAMADLEQLVADMESGKLSLEDSLAAYKRGAELMSYCRTRLEEAQQQVRVLEEGVLKDFNAGDAN
;
A
#
# COMPACT_ATOMS: atom_id res chain seq x y z
N MET A 1 33.48 10.96 49.83
CA MET A 1 32.26 11.79 49.95
C MET A 1 31.83 12.20 48.55
N PRO A 2 30.63 11.80 48.08
CA PRO A 2 30.10 12.03 46.73
C PRO A 2 29.36 13.40 46.63
N PRO A 3 28.82 13.80 45.46
CA PRO A 3 27.46 13.37 45.14
C PRO A 3 27.27 12.90 43.69
N LEU A 4 26.25 12.05 43.58
CA LEU A 4 25.63 11.54 42.37
C LEU A 4 25.02 12.70 41.56
N CYS A 5 25.37 12.81 40.28
CA CYS A 5 24.65 13.58 39.27
C CYS A 5 24.24 12.54 38.21
N GLU A 6 23.12 11.86 38.43
CA GLU A 6 21.79 12.20 37.92
C GLU A 6 21.52 11.56 36.54
N THR A 7 20.62 10.57 36.58
CA THR A 7 19.45 10.47 35.70
C THR A 7 19.79 10.27 34.21
N MET A 8 19.89 9.01 33.77
CA MET A 8 18.80 8.31 33.06
C MET A 8 17.93 9.20 32.15
N HIS A 9 17.73 8.74 30.91
CA HIS A 9 16.78 9.23 29.91
C HIS A 9 17.28 10.36 28.99
N THR A 10 18.07 10.01 27.98
CA THR A 10 17.85 10.60 26.65
C THR A 10 17.17 9.54 25.79
N GLY A 11 15.88 9.78 25.59
CA GLY A 11 14.93 8.86 24.99
C GLY A 11 15.27 8.51 23.55
N MET A 12 15.23 7.21 23.28
CA MET A 12 15.00 6.66 21.96
C MET A 12 13.72 7.31 21.39
N MET A 13 13.88 8.24 20.44
CA MET A 13 12.75 8.69 19.63
C MET A 13 12.28 7.51 18.80
N MET A 14 11.31 6.77 19.33
CA MET A 14 10.57 5.76 18.58
C MET A 14 9.87 6.50 17.44
N ALA A 15 10.45 6.40 16.24
CA ALA A 15 9.77 6.79 15.02
C ALA A 15 8.45 6.03 14.98
N THR A 16 7.35 6.75 15.13
CA THR A 16 6.02 6.18 14.94
C THR A 16 6.00 5.68 13.51
N LYS A 17 6.03 4.35 13.35
CA LYS A 17 5.84 3.69 12.05
C LYS A 17 4.45 4.09 11.59
N SER A 18 4.39 5.17 10.82
CA SER A 18 3.18 5.60 10.15
C SER A 18 2.86 4.46 9.20
N GLU A 19 1.87 3.65 9.56
CA GLU A 19 1.28 2.62 8.71
C GLU A 19 0.55 3.33 7.55
N LYS A 20 1.33 4.03 6.72
CA LYS A 20 0.88 4.50 5.42
C LYS A 20 0.66 3.25 4.61
N LYS A 21 -0.59 3.05 4.17
CA LYS A 21 -0.92 2.05 3.17
C LYS A 21 0.10 2.16 2.02
N PRO A 22 0.69 1.05 1.57
CA PRO A 22 1.72 1.08 0.55
C PRO A 22 1.19 1.75 -0.72
N SER A 23 2.05 2.40 -1.51
CA SER A 23 1.62 2.88 -2.83
C SER A 23 1.24 1.69 -3.73
N PHE A 24 0.55 1.95 -4.84
CA PHE A 24 0.28 0.89 -5.83
C PHE A 24 1.59 0.32 -6.38
N GLU A 25 2.57 1.17 -6.70
CA GLU A 25 3.86 0.71 -7.23
C GLU A 25 4.61 -0.15 -6.21
N THR A 26 4.59 0.25 -4.93
CA THR A 26 5.21 -0.54 -3.84
C THR A 26 4.54 -1.90 -3.70
N ALA A 27 3.20 -1.95 -3.66
CA ALA A 27 2.48 -3.21 -3.52
C ALA A 27 2.68 -4.14 -4.72
N MET A 28 2.84 -3.59 -5.92
CA MET A 28 3.16 -4.36 -7.12
C MET A 28 4.58 -4.93 -7.07
N ALA A 29 5.57 -4.12 -6.68
CA ALA A 29 6.95 -4.57 -6.53
C ALA A 29 7.07 -5.67 -5.46
N ASP A 30 6.36 -5.53 -4.33
CA ASP A 30 6.31 -6.54 -3.29
C ASP A 30 5.72 -7.86 -3.82
N LEU A 31 4.68 -7.79 -4.66
CA LEU A 31 4.04 -8.96 -5.26
C LEU A 31 4.98 -9.66 -6.26
N GLU A 32 5.67 -8.91 -7.11
CA GLU A 32 6.65 -9.43 -8.05
C GLU A 32 7.80 -10.15 -7.34
N GLN A 33 8.34 -9.54 -6.27
CA GLN A 33 9.40 -10.16 -5.48
C GLN A 33 8.91 -11.46 -4.82
N LEU A 34 7.70 -11.45 -4.27
CA LEU A 34 7.10 -12.61 -3.63
C LEU A 34 6.88 -13.76 -4.63
N VAL A 35 6.43 -13.46 -5.85
CA VAL A 35 6.31 -14.46 -6.92
C VAL A 35 7.68 -15.02 -7.29
N ALA A 36 8.70 -14.17 -7.46
CA ALA A 36 10.06 -14.63 -7.76
C ALA A 36 10.61 -15.57 -6.68
N ASP A 37 10.32 -15.28 -5.40
CA ASP A 37 10.71 -16.14 -4.28
C ASP A 37 9.98 -17.48 -4.32
N MET A 38 8.69 -17.49 -4.66
CA MET A 38 7.89 -18.72 -4.85
C MET A 38 8.39 -19.56 -6.02
N GLU A 39 8.76 -18.93 -7.14
CA GLU A 39 9.30 -19.61 -8.32
C GLU A 39 10.72 -20.14 -8.11
N SER A 40 11.46 -19.58 -7.15
CA SER A 40 12.80 -20.05 -6.81
C SER A 40 12.84 -21.50 -6.28
N GLY A 41 11.70 -22.00 -5.77
CA GLY A 41 11.57 -23.35 -5.23
C GLY A 41 12.32 -23.58 -3.91
N LYS A 42 12.83 -22.52 -3.26
CA LYS A 42 13.61 -22.60 -2.02
C LYS A 42 12.79 -22.45 -0.75
N LEU A 43 11.50 -22.10 -0.87
CA LEU A 43 10.61 -21.89 0.27
C LEU A 43 10.21 -23.22 0.90
N SER A 44 10.12 -23.24 2.23
CA SER A 44 9.46 -24.34 2.94
C SER A 44 7.95 -24.35 2.64
N LEU A 45 7.24 -25.41 3.02
CA LEU A 45 5.79 -25.46 2.88
C LEU A 45 5.10 -24.34 3.68
N GLU A 46 5.56 -24.08 4.91
CA GLU A 46 5.01 -23.04 5.77
C GLU A 46 5.24 -21.64 5.16
N ASP A 47 6.44 -21.40 4.65
CA ASP A 47 6.77 -20.13 3.98
C ASP A 47 5.99 -19.97 2.67
N SER A 48 5.77 -21.05 1.93
CA SER A 48 4.95 -21.04 0.71
C SER A 48 3.50 -20.66 1.00
N LEU A 49 2.94 -21.17 2.10
CA LEU A 49 1.59 -20.80 2.55
C LEU A 49 1.52 -19.35 3.02
N ALA A 50 2.55 -18.87 3.72
CA ALA A 50 2.64 -17.47 4.13
C ALA A 50 2.77 -16.54 2.92
N ALA A 51 3.63 -16.89 1.97
CA ALA A 51 3.81 -16.16 0.71
C ALA A 51 2.50 -16.09 -0.07
N TYR A 52 1.79 -17.20 -0.23
CA TYR A 52 0.48 -17.23 -0.89
C TYR A 52 -0.53 -16.28 -0.24
N LYS A 53 -0.67 -16.33 1.09
CA LYS A 53 -1.59 -15.42 1.82
C LYS A 53 -1.23 -13.97 1.57
N ARG A 54 0.05 -13.64 1.68
CA ARG A 54 0.54 -12.28 1.45
C ARG A 54 0.33 -11.82 0.00
N GLY A 55 0.58 -12.70 -0.97
CA GLY A 55 0.30 -12.45 -2.38
C GLY A 55 -1.18 -12.17 -2.64
N ALA A 56 -2.08 -12.94 -2.03
CA ALA A 56 -3.53 -12.72 -2.15
C ALA A 56 -3.96 -11.34 -1.59
N GLU A 57 -3.39 -10.92 -0.46
CA GLU A 57 -3.62 -9.58 0.11
C GLU A 57 -3.12 -8.47 -0.83
N LEU A 58 -1.91 -8.60 -1.37
CA LEU A 58 -1.32 -7.62 -2.30
C LEU A 58 -2.14 -7.54 -3.60
N MET A 59 -2.56 -8.67 -4.16
CA MET A 59 -3.44 -8.70 -5.34
C MET A 59 -4.77 -7.98 -5.08
N SER A 60 -5.40 -8.26 -3.95
CA SER A 60 -6.67 -7.62 -3.55
C SER A 60 -6.50 -6.11 -3.39
N TYR A 61 -5.39 -5.69 -2.78
CA TYR A 61 -5.04 -4.28 -2.64
C TYR A 61 -4.88 -3.60 -4.00
N CYS A 62 -4.05 -4.17 -4.89
CA CYS A 62 -3.80 -3.63 -6.23
C CYS A 62 -5.11 -3.51 -7.03
N ARG A 63 -5.97 -4.52 -6.97
CA ARG A 63 -7.28 -4.50 -7.63
C ARG A 63 -8.16 -3.36 -7.12
N THR A 64 -8.25 -3.21 -5.79
CA THR A 64 -9.04 -2.15 -5.16
C THR A 64 -8.56 -0.76 -5.61
N ARG A 65 -7.23 -0.55 -5.66
CA ARG A 65 -6.64 0.70 -6.13
C ARG A 65 -6.96 1.01 -7.59
N LEU A 66 -6.98 0.02 -8.46
CA LEU A 66 -7.39 0.18 -9.86
C LEU A 66 -8.89 0.50 -9.98
N GLU A 67 -9.74 -0.19 -9.21
CA GLU A 67 -11.18 0.07 -9.18
C GLU A 67 -11.48 1.51 -8.71
N GLU A 68 -10.80 1.98 -7.66
CA GLU A 68 -10.88 3.36 -7.18
C GLU A 68 -10.48 4.37 -8.27
N ALA A 69 -9.35 4.13 -8.95
CA ALA A 69 -8.88 5.00 -10.02
C ALA A 69 -9.87 5.04 -11.20
N GLN A 70 -10.37 3.87 -11.62
CA GLN A 70 -11.38 3.78 -12.68
C GLN A 70 -12.68 4.52 -12.31
N GLN A 71 -13.12 4.43 -11.05
CA GLN A 71 -14.29 5.15 -10.58
C GLN A 71 -14.09 6.67 -10.63
N GLN A 72 -12.90 7.16 -10.27
CA GLN A 72 -12.58 8.58 -10.36
C GLN A 72 -12.61 9.08 -11.80
N VAL A 73 -12.06 8.31 -12.75
CA VAL A 73 -12.10 8.64 -14.18
C VAL A 73 -13.56 8.72 -14.66
N ARG A 74 -14.40 7.73 -14.34
CA ARG A 74 -15.82 7.75 -14.72
C ARG A 74 -16.56 8.99 -14.22
N VAL A 75 -16.36 9.38 -12.96
CA VAL A 75 -17.00 10.57 -12.39
C VAL A 75 -16.57 11.85 -13.09
N LEU A 76 -15.29 11.95 -13.46
CA LEU A 76 -14.77 13.10 -14.21
C LEU A 76 -15.38 13.15 -15.62
N GLU A 77 -15.44 12.02 -16.33
CA GLU A 77 -16.05 11.93 -17.66
C GLU A 77 -17.55 12.28 -17.63
N GLU A 78 -18.30 11.75 -16.65
CA GLU A 78 -19.71 12.07 -16.46
C GLU A 78 -19.95 13.56 -16.13
N GLY A 79 -19.07 14.16 -15.31
CA GLY A 79 -19.11 15.59 -15.02
C GLY A 79 -18.87 16.43 -16.28
N VAL A 80 -17.81 16.10 -17.02
CA VAL A 80 -17.46 16.75 -18.29
C VAL A 80 -18.61 16.65 -19.29
N LEU A 81 -19.23 15.47 -19.43
CA LEU A 81 -20.38 15.27 -20.34
C LEU A 81 -21.60 16.12 -19.96
N LYS A 82 -21.86 16.32 -18.65
CA LYS A 82 -22.95 17.19 -18.19
C LYS A 82 -22.69 18.66 -18.50
N ASP A 83 -21.46 19.12 -18.37
CA ASP A 83 -21.08 20.50 -18.65
C ASP A 83 -21.24 20.84 -20.14
N PHE A 84 -20.92 19.91 -21.04
CA PHE A 84 -21.15 20.08 -22.48
C PHE A 84 -22.64 20.14 -22.84
N ASN A 85 -23.46 19.22 -22.31
CA ASN A 85 -24.90 19.16 -22.63
C ASN A 85 -25.69 20.36 -22.08
N ALA A 86 -25.18 21.06 -21.06
CA ALA A 86 -25.79 22.28 -20.53
C ALA A 86 -25.52 23.54 -21.38
N GLY A 87 -24.52 23.50 -22.27
CA GLY A 87 -24.13 24.64 -23.12
C GLY A 87 -24.88 24.75 -24.45
N ASP A 88 -25.55 23.68 -24.89
CA ASP A 88 -26.17 23.59 -26.22
C ASP A 88 -27.70 23.80 -26.22
N ALA A 89 -28.29 24.11 -25.06
CA ALA A 89 -29.71 24.43 -24.91
C ALA A 89 -29.94 25.95 -24.82
N ASN A 90 -29.72 26.69 -25.92
CA ASN A 90 -30.22 28.05 -26.10
C ASN A 90 -30.57 28.33 -27.57
#